data_AF-A0A5R9FPA2-F1
#
_entry.id   AF-A0A5R9FPA2-F1
#
_cell.length_a   1.000
_cell.length_b   1.000
_cell.length_c   1.000
_cell.angle_alpha   90.00
_cell.angle_beta   90.00
_cell.angle_gamma   90.00
#
_symmetry.space_group_name_H-M   'P 1'
#
loop_
_entity.id
_entity.type
_entity.pdbx_description
1 polymer ?
#
loop_
_entity_poly.entity_id
_entity_poly.type
_entity_poly.pdbx_seq_one_letter_code
_entity_poly.pdbx_strand_id
1 'polypeptide(L)'
;MMHDVLLCRHIKPVARVDVSKTASGVGASGRSFDLVHDASAHEISTTASRQLRGGADFLAAARFMVGSGFHLSAGPTTLRLAEVFAARMGRSKDGTFPFSVEATARELGLKRRAVFNHARYLRELGLLAYAEHGSKRNALRTRYGARWIREHGYRGTATLFAAVAPRVWDDAMGRRIRGEGYTARQVGVTDAGRELAVAAAGERQQARLRKQQAEPVENSRSCTPSFVVPQDGSHLKVEGGSNYTSRRRATRTDSADTTGQERVSATECARGIATAEQLQREVWWLNRGCARRLAHALRPLIAAGWAWQSLAAELLTWGVPGYLRDPAAYVRHELARRRQHHVWPHLAAPVVCDDQVDERGERRQEMLRRRGAAHSPAWQRYAEQLRPELRRRLAEGRQARQAHRLQSSAYRPMWREPEEHFLASLPDQAWAKAPSPLEIYAARAWRRPAVVPDSGTLPAGDQGWLEHLRDQAEAERACAVLRAELENWEAERR
;
A
#
# COMPACT_ATOMS: atom_id res chain seq x y z
N MET A 1 10.17 27.69 -59.22
CA MET A 1 9.62 26.37 -58.84
C MET A 1 9.99 26.16 -57.38
N MET A 2 9.28 26.73 -56.40
CA MET A 2 8.01 26.24 -55.83
C MET A 2 7.99 24.73 -55.58
N HIS A 3 8.32 24.31 -54.35
CA HIS A 3 7.47 23.55 -53.42
C HIS A 3 8.22 23.48 -52.07
N ASP A 4 7.83 24.26 -51.05
CA ASP A 4 6.75 23.98 -50.08
C ASP A 4 7.20 22.97 -49.00
N VAL A 5 7.74 23.52 -47.89
CA VAL A 5 7.87 22.83 -46.59
C VAL A 5 7.54 23.84 -45.49
N LEU A 6 6.25 24.10 -45.34
CA LEU A 6 5.62 24.46 -44.06
C LEU A 6 5.16 23.17 -43.37
N LEU A 7 5.07 23.20 -42.03
CA LEU A 7 4.78 22.13 -41.05
C LEU A 7 6.10 21.61 -40.41
N CYS A 8 6.48 21.97 -39.18
CA CYS A 8 5.69 22.03 -37.96
C CYS A 8 6.21 23.12 -37.01
N ARG A 9 5.38 24.13 -36.74
CA ARG A 9 5.42 24.94 -35.53
C ARG A 9 4.47 24.32 -34.48
N HIS A 10 4.79 24.56 -33.21
CA HIS A 10 3.92 24.53 -32.03
C HIS A 10 3.90 23.27 -31.16
N ILE A 11 4.93 23.12 -30.31
CA ILE A 11 4.69 22.68 -28.93
C ILE A 11 3.99 23.84 -28.24
N LYS A 12 2.66 23.75 -28.11
CA LYS A 12 1.89 24.68 -27.27
C LYS A 12 2.38 24.54 -25.83
N PRO A 13 2.78 25.63 -25.15
CA PRO A 13 2.98 25.56 -23.71
C PRO A 13 1.68 25.07 -23.09
N VAL A 14 1.75 23.99 -22.31
CA VAL A 14 0.63 23.50 -21.51
C VAL A 14 0.05 24.70 -20.77
N ALA A 15 -1.20 25.02 -21.09
CA ALA A 15 -1.94 26.12 -20.50
C ALA A 15 -1.74 26.06 -18.99
N ARG A 16 -1.13 27.11 -18.43
CA ARG A 16 -1.21 27.38 -16.99
C ARG A 16 -2.70 27.37 -16.67
N VAL A 17 -3.13 26.35 -15.94
CA VAL A 17 -4.45 26.38 -15.30
C VAL A 17 -4.40 27.59 -14.39
N ASP A 18 -5.10 28.63 -14.79
CA ASP A 18 -5.19 29.90 -14.07
C ASP A 18 -6.08 29.64 -12.84
N VAL A 19 -5.49 29.05 -11.80
CA VAL A 19 -6.16 28.77 -10.51
C VAL A 19 -6.63 30.07 -9.83
N SER A 20 -6.14 31.22 -10.30
CA SER A 20 -6.61 32.55 -9.94
C SER A 20 -8.10 32.77 -10.30
N LYS A 21 -8.61 32.15 -11.38
CA LYS A 21 -9.95 32.48 -11.91
C LYS A 21 -11.11 31.85 -11.13
N THR A 22 -10.85 30.85 -10.29
CA THR A 22 -11.83 30.33 -9.31
C THR A 22 -11.73 30.99 -7.94
N ALA A 23 -10.69 31.78 -7.68
CA ALA A 23 -10.53 32.53 -6.42
C ALA A 23 -11.07 33.97 -6.51
N SER A 24 -11.24 34.53 -7.72
CA SER A 24 -11.59 35.95 -7.90
C SER A 24 -13.08 36.31 -7.75
N GLY A 25 -13.96 35.39 -7.36
CA GLY A 25 -15.42 35.62 -7.36
C GLY A 25 -16.06 35.89 -6.00
N VAL A 26 -15.38 35.60 -4.89
CA VAL A 26 -15.92 35.82 -3.54
C VAL A 26 -15.01 36.81 -2.86
N GLY A 27 -15.50 38.02 -2.62
CA GLY A 27 -14.79 39.04 -1.85
C GLY A 27 -14.35 38.46 -0.52
N ALA A 28 -13.09 38.02 -0.44
CA ALA A 28 -12.40 37.67 0.78
C ALA A 28 -12.02 38.96 1.50
N SER A 29 -13.02 39.75 1.86
CA SER A 29 -12.88 40.89 2.75
C SER A 29 -12.42 40.37 4.11
N GLY A 30 -11.11 40.48 4.36
CA GLY A 30 -10.58 40.82 5.68
C GLY A 30 -10.42 39.71 6.72
N ARG A 31 -10.38 38.42 6.35
CA ARG A 31 -9.93 37.40 7.32
C ARG A 31 -8.40 37.34 7.33
N SER A 32 -7.78 38.21 8.11
CA SER A 32 -6.36 38.10 8.46
C SER A 32 -6.14 36.77 9.17
N PHE A 33 -5.30 35.92 8.60
CA PHE A 33 -4.82 34.70 9.25
C PHE A 33 -3.35 34.89 9.55
N ASP A 34 -3.02 34.90 10.83
CA ASP A 34 -1.63 34.96 11.28
C ASP A 34 -1.00 33.58 11.14
N LEU A 35 0.14 33.52 10.44
CA LEU A 35 0.90 32.29 10.31
C LEU A 35 1.38 31.83 11.70
N VAL A 36 1.27 30.52 11.94
CA VAL A 36 1.67 29.90 13.20
C VAL A 36 3.19 29.77 13.21
N HIS A 37 3.89 30.78 13.73
CA HIS A 37 5.35 30.76 13.83
C HIS A 37 5.88 30.16 15.12
N ASP A 38 5.10 30.21 16.20
CA ASP A 38 5.52 29.66 17.48
C ASP A 38 5.62 28.13 17.41
N ALA A 39 6.78 27.61 17.80
CA ALA A 39 7.05 26.19 17.83
C ALA A 39 6.14 25.46 18.82
N SER A 40 5.77 26.11 19.95
CA SER A 40 4.88 25.50 20.93
C SER A 40 3.47 25.29 20.35
N ALA A 41 2.98 26.22 19.52
CA ALA A 41 1.70 26.10 18.83
C ALA A 41 1.65 25.00 17.76
N HIS A 42 2.79 24.38 17.43
CA HIS A 42 2.86 23.21 16.55
C HIS A 42 2.67 21.88 17.29
N GLU A 43 2.56 21.84 18.62
CA GLU A 43 2.31 20.59 19.36
C GLU A 43 0.81 20.28 19.43
N ILE A 44 0.44 19.00 19.48
CA ILE A 44 -0.97 18.58 19.69
C ILE A 44 -1.58 19.17 20.97
N SER A 45 -0.80 19.33 22.03
CA SER A 45 -1.27 19.83 23.33
C SER A 45 -1.69 21.30 23.31
N THR A 46 -1.15 22.09 22.38
CA THR A 46 -1.19 23.56 22.41
C THR A 46 -1.62 24.17 21.09
N THR A 47 -1.74 23.38 20.02
CA THR A 47 -2.24 23.86 18.74
C THR A 47 -3.68 24.35 18.84
N ALA A 48 -3.98 25.50 18.22
CA ALA A 48 -5.33 26.06 18.12
C ALA A 48 -6.19 25.40 17.03
N SER A 49 -5.56 24.63 16.14
CA SER A 49 -6.23 23.93 15.03
C SER A 49 -6.89 22.63 15.49
N ARG A 50 -8.04 22.27 14.91
CA ARG A 50 -8.75 21.03 15.26
C ARG A 50 -8.20 19.81 14.55
N GLN A 51 -8.38 18.61 15.10
CA GLN A 51 -8.00 17.35 14.45
C GLN A 51 -8.76 17.10 13.13
N LEU A 52 -8.02 16.60 12.12
CA LEU A 52 -8.58 16.00 10.91
C LEU A 52 -8.26 14.52 10.83
N ARG A 53 -9.28 13.70 10.60
CA ARG A 53 -9.14 12.24 10.49
C ARG A 53 -9.05 11.75 9.05
N GLY A 54 -9.68 12.47 8.12
CA GLY A 54 -9.72 12.09 6.70
C GLY A 54 -8.65 12.79 5.87
N GLY A 55 -7.93 12.04 5.04
CA GLY A 55 -6.96 12.60 4.09
C GLY A 55 -7.60 13.55 3.07
N ALA A 56 -8.85 13.29 2.66
CA ALA A 56 -9.58 14.16 1.74
C ALA A 56 -9.86 15.55 2.33
N ASP A 57 -10.23 15.60 3.62
CA ASP A 57 -10.47 16.85 4.34
C ASP A 57 -9.18 17.63 4.55
N PHE A 58 -8.09 16.94 4.90
CA PHE A 58 -6.76 17.55 5.00
C PHE A 58 -6.30 18.16 3.69
N LEU A 59 -6.47 17.44 2.57
CA LEU A 59 -6.10 17.95 1.26
C LEU A 59 -6.99 19.14 0.83
N ALA A 60 -8.28 19.11 1.15
CA ALA A 60 -9.18 20.23 0.91
C ALA A 60 -8.79 21.48 1.71
N ALA A 61 -8.40 21.29 2.98
CA ALA A 61 -7.87 22.37 3.82
C ALA A 61 -6.57 22.93 3.24
N ALA A 62 -5.63 22.06 2.83
CA ALA A 62 -4.37 22.49 2.22
C ALA A 62 -4.59 23.28 0.92
N ARG A 63 -5.49 22.82 0.06
CA ARG A 63 -5.84 23.52 -1.19
C ARG A 63 -6.47 24.88 -0.93
N PHE A 64 -7.37 24.98 0.06
CA PHE A 64 -7.92 26.26 0.48
C PHE A 64 -6.81 27.18 0.99
N MET A 65 -6.00 26.73 1.95
CA MET A 65 -4.99 27.59 2.59
C MET A 65 -3.92 28.09 1.60
N VAL A 66 -3.46 27.21 0.69
CA VAL A 66 -2.48 27.57 -0.34
C VAL A 66 -3.12 28.40 -1.45
N GLY A 67 -4.34 28.04 -1.89
CA GLY A 67 -5.06 28.75 -2.95
C GLY A 67 -5.49 30.17 -2.55
N SER A 68 -5.76 30.39 -1.26
CA SER A 68 -6.03 31.71 -0.68
C SER A 68 -4.77 32.54 -0.42
N GLY A 69 -3.57 31.99 -0.68
CA GLY A 69 -2.32 32.74 -0.59
C GLY A 69 -1.87 33.10 0.83
N PHE A 70 -2.35 32.41 1.87
CA PHE A 70 -1.98 32.73 3.26
C PHE A 70 -0.48 32.57 3.55
N HIS A 71 0.23 31.76 2.76
CA HIS A 71 1.68 31.60 2.87
C HIS A 71 2.35 31.86 1.51
N LEU A 72 3.14 32.93 1.43
CA LEU A 72 3.76 33.41 0.18
C LEU A 72 4.65 32.37 -0.53
N SER A 73 5.35 31.53 0.22
CA SER A 73 6.22 30.47 -0.34
C SER A 73 5.52 29.12 -0.52
N ALA A 74 4.25 28.99 -0.15
CA ALA A 74 3.51 27.75 -0.33
C ALA A 74 2.90 27.73 -1.73
N GLY A 75 3.09 26.62 -2.46
CA GLY A 75 2.66 26.52 -3.85
C GLY A 75 2.35 25.09 -4.28
N PRO A 76 2.42 24.78 -5.59
CA PRO A 76 2.09 23.45 -6.11
C PRO A 76 2.90 22.31 -5.47
N THR A 77 4.17 22.55 -5.15
CA THR A 77 5.03 21.57 -4.46
C THR A 77 4.54 21.27 -3.04
N THR A 78 4.03 22.27 -2.32
CA THR A 78 3.40 22.09 -1.00
C THR A 78 2.15 21.22 -1.11
N LEU A 79 1.34 21.41 -2.15
CA LEU A 79 0.15 20.60 -2.40
C LEU A 79 0.49 19.15 -2.75
N ARG A 80 1.52 18.91 -3.58
CA ARG A 80 2.02 17.54 -3.85
C ARG A 80 2.49 16.84 -2.59
N LEU A 81 3.13 17.57 -1.68
CA LEU A 81 3.52 17.04 -0.37
C LEU A 81 2.29 16.71 0.49
N ALA A 82 1.28 17.59 0.51
CA ALA A 82 0.03 17.35 1.22
C ALA A 82 -0.73 16.13 0.68
N GLU A 83 -0.70 15.87 -0.63
CA GLU A 83 -1.29 14.66 -1.24
C GLU A 83 -0.64 13.37 -0.74
N VAL A 84 0.70 13.35 -0.66
CA VAL A 84 1.44 12.21 -0.07
C VAL A 84 1.06 12.00 1.39
N PHE A 85 0.90 13.07 2.17
CA PHE A 85 0.47 12.98 3.56
C PHE A 85 -0.97 12.49 3.69
N ALA A 86 -1.89 13.01 2.88
CA ALA A 86 -3.28 12.57 2.82
C ALA A 86 -3.40 11.06 2.51
N ALA A 87 -2.59 10.55 1.57
CA ALA A 87 -2.54 9.13 1.24
C ALA A 87 -2.05 8.26 2.42
N ARG A 88 -1.12 8.78 3.23
CA ARG A 88 -0.59 8.07 4.42
C ARG A 88 -1.57 8.06 5.59
N MET A 89 -2.42 9.07 5.71
CA MET A 89 -3.43 9.17 6.78
C MET A 89 -4.44 8.01 6.77
N GLY A 90 -4.73 7.42 5.60
CA GLY A 90 -5.68 6.30 5.49
C GLY A 90 -5.31 5.06 6.32
N ARG A 91 -4.11 4.99 6.89
CA ARG A 91 -3.63 3.91 7.76
C ARG A 91 -3.93 4.14 9.25
N SER A 92 -4.28 5.37 9.65
CA SER A 92 -4.52 5.75 11.04
C SER A 92 -5.95 6.23 11.25
N LYS A 93 -6.58 5.81 12.35
CA LYS A 93 -7.94 6.25 12.73
C LYS A 93 -7.97 7.72 13.15
N ASP A 94 -6.86 8.21 13.68
CA ASP A 94 -6.74 9.55 14.29
C ASP A 94 -6.18 10.59 13.31
N GLY A 95 -5.97 10.22 12.04
CA GLY A 95 -5.37 11.10 11.04
C GLY A 95 -3.89 11.41 11.30
N THR A 96 -3.24 10.62 12.14
CA THR A 96 -1.79 10.68 12.37
C THR A 96 -1.03 9.91 11.29
N PHE A 97 0.16 10.37 10.93
CA PHE A 97 0.99 9.69 9.95
C PHE A 97 2.49 9.87 10.22
N PRO A 98 3.31 8.86 9.88
CA PRO A 98 4.75 8.97 10.01
C PRO A 98 5.35 9.83 8.90
N PHE A 99 6.23 10.74 9.30
CA PHE A 99 7.02 11.58 8.43
C PHE A 99 8.46 11.09 8.36
N SER A 100 8.85 10.62 7.17
CA SER A 100 10.24 10.37 6.82
C SER A 100 10.63 11.30 5.69
N VAL A 101 11.57 12.20 5.94
CA VAL A 101 12.07 13.17 4.96
C VAL A 101 12.66 12.44 3.76
N GLU A 102 13.45 11.40 4.00
CA GLU A 102 14.15 10.66 2.93
C GLU A 102 13.20 9.87 2.07
N ALA A 103 12.22 9.17 2.66
CA ALA A 103 11.22 8.44 1.90
C ALA A 103 10.35 9.40 1.07
N THR A 104 9.95 10.54 1.65
CA THR A 104 9.11 11.52 0.97
C THR A 104 9.88 12.28 -0.12
N ALA A 105 11.16 12.58 0.11
CA ALA A 105 12.05 13.14 -0.90
C ALA A 105 12.19 12.22 -2.11
N ARG A 106 12.38 10.91 -1.88
CA ARG A 106 12.45 9.91 -2.95
C ARG A 106 11.12 9.76 -3.70
N GLU A 107 10.00 9.72 -2.99
CA GLU A 107 8.66 9.58 -3.56
C GLU A 107 8.28 10.78 -4.45
N LEU A 108 8.68 11.99 -4.07
CA LEU A 108 8.35 13.21 -4.81
C LEU A 108 9.42 13.65 -5.81
N GLY A 109 10.62 13.03 -5.79
CA GLY A 109 11.78 13.49 -6.57
C GLY A 109 12.31 14.85 -6.10
N LEU A 110 12.23 15.14 -4.80
CA LEU A 110 12.62 16.44 -4.23
C LEU A 110 13.88 16.33 -3.37
N LYS A 111 14.63 17.44 -3.28
CA LYS A 111 15.74 17.56 -2.31
C LYS A 111 15.19 17.51 -0.87
N ARG A 112 15.93 16.89 0.05
CA ARG A 112 15.57 16.80 1.49
C ARG A 112 15.20 18.16 2.10
N ARG A 113 15.98 19.19 1.79
CA ARG A 113 15.75 20.57 2.26
C ARG A 113 14.41 21.12 1.78
N ALA A 114 14.02 20.87 0.54
CA ALA A 114 12.73 21.30 0.00
C ALA A 114 11.58 20.62 0.75
N VAL A 115 11.67 19.32 1.01
CA VAL A 115 10.66 18.59 1.80
C VAL A 115 10.52 19.17 3.21
N PHE A 116 11.62 19.49 3.88
CA PHE A 116 11.58 20.15 5.19
C PHE A 116 10.91 21.53 5.13
N ASN A 117 11.25 22.35 4.14
CA ASN A 117 10.66 23.67 3.96
C ASN A 117 9.16 23.59 3.70
N HIS A 118 8.71 22.74 2.76
CA HIS A 118 7.29 22.59 2.46
C HIS A 118 6.50 21.95 3.62
N ALA A 119 7.09 21.05 4.40
CA ALA A 119 6.49 20.53 5.62
C ALA A 119 6.39 21.62 6.70
N ARG A 120 7.39 22.51 6.79
CA ARG A 120 7.35 23.70 7.66
C ARG A 120 6.23 24.66 7.22
N TYR A 121 6.08 24.95 5.94
CA TYR A 121 5.00 25.82 5.46
C TYR A 121 3.62 25.26 5.80
N LEU A 122 3.42 23.94 5.69
CA LEU A 122 2.18 23.30 6.14
C LEU A 122 1.94 23.44 7.65
N ARG A 123 3.00 23.44 8.48
CA ARG A 123 2.87 23.74 9.93
C ARG A 123 2.54 25.19 10.20
N GLU A 124 3.21 26.12 9.51
CA GLU A 124 2.96 27.57 9.63
C GLU A 124 1.53 27.93 9.16
N LEU A 125 0.99 27.20 8.18
CA LEU A 125 -0.42 27.29 7.79
C LEU A 125 -1.41 26.67 8.81
N GLY A 126 -0.92 26.10 9.91
CA GLY A 126 -1.75 25.46 10.92
C GLY A 126 -2.43 24.17 10.43
N LEU A 127 -1.84 23.48 9.44
CA LEU A 127 -2.36 22.24 8.86
C LEU A 127 -1.71 20.98 9.45
N LEU A 128 -0.56 21.12 10.10
CA LEU A 128 0.19 20.03 10.73
C LEU A 128 0.56 20.37 12.17
N ALA A 129 0.41 19.40 13.06
CA ALA A 129 0.90 19.45 14.44
C ALA A 129 1.76 18.21 14.76
N TYR A 130 2.76 18.35 15.61
CA TYR A 130 3.56 17.27 16.16
C TYR A 130 2.71 16.43 17.11
N ALA A 131 2.52 15.16 16.74
CA ALA A 131 2.00 14.15 17.64
C ALA A 131 3.12 13.55 18.49
N GLU A 132 4.26 13.31 17.85
CA GLU A 132 5.46 12.82 18.51
C GLU A 132 6.68 13.34 17.75
N HIS A 133 7.66 13.86 18.50
CA HIS A 133 8.94 14.27 17.93
C HIS A 133 9.76 13.04 17.59
N GLY A 134 10.22 12.99 16.35
CA GLY A 134 11.18 11.98 15.93
C GLY A 134 12.47 12.12 16.74
N SER A 135 12.94 11.02 17.32
CA SER A 135 14.22 10.98 18.01
C SER A 135 15.32 10.48 17.08
N LYS A 136 16.51 11.11 17.19
CA LYS A 136 17.76 10.54 16.65
C LYS A 136 18.23 9.32 17.44
N ARG A 137 17.53 8.90 18.50
CA ARG A 137 17.84 7.63 19.17
C ARG A 137 17.44 6.47 18.27
N ASN A 138 18.29 5.45 18.23
CA ASN A 138 18.03 4.25 17.46
C ASN A 138 16.86 3.49 18.10
N ALA A 139 15.66 3.59 17.53
CA ALA A 139 14.47 2.91 17.99
C ALA A 139 14.67 1.38 18.06
N LEU A 140 15.53 0.81 17.21
CA LEU A 140 15.87 -0.61 17.27
C LEU A 140 16.70 -0.93 18.52
N ARG A 141 17.53 -0.01 18.98
CA ARG A 141 18.32 -0.22 20.20
C ARG A 141 17.42 -0.29 21.43
N THR A 142 16.41 0.58 21.52
CA THR A 142 15.41 0.52 22.60
C THR A 142 14.56 -0.75 22.50
N ARG A 143 14.15 -1.16 21.29
CA ARG A 143 13.29 -2.33 21.09
C ARG A 143 13.99 -3.66 21.35
N TYR A 144 15.26 -3.80 20.96
CA TYR A 144 16.02 -5.03 21.12
C TYR A 144 16.85 -5.07 22.42
N GLY A 145 17.00 -3.93 23.12
CA GLY A 145 17.74 -3.84 24.38
C GLY A 145 19.15 -4.43 24.25
N ALA A 146 19.50 -5.35 25.15
CA ALA A 146 20.79 -6.05 25.14
C ALA A 146 20.99 -6.97 23.92
N ARG A 147 19.92 -7.35 23.20
CA ARG A 147 20.00 -8.17 21.97
C ARG A 147 20.31 -7.34 20.72
N TRP A 148 20.38 -6.01 20.85
CA TRP A 148 20.74 -5.16 19.72
C TRP A 148 22.20 -5.40 19.32
N ILE A 149 22.41 -5.80 18.07
CA ILE A 149 23.73 -5.87 17.44
C ILE A 149 23.83 -4.85 16.30
N ARG A 150 25.05 -4.43 15.95
CA ARG A 150 25.30 -3.43 14.90
C ARG A 150 24.69 -3.79 13.55
N GLU A 151 24.54 -5.09 13.25
CA GLU A 151 23.91 -5.61 12.03
C GLU A 151 22.41 -5.28 11.92
N HIS A 152 21.73 -5.00 13.03
CA HIS A 152 20.32 -4.55 13.00
C HIS A 152 20.17 -3.15 12.40
N GLY A 153 21.28 -2.41 12.29
CA GLY A 153 21.32 -1.08 11.72
C GLY A 153 20.76 0.01 12.62
N TYR A 154 20.65 1.20 12.05
CA TYR A 154 20.10 2.38 12.69
C TYR A 154 18.72 2.69 12.13
N ARG A 155 17.74 2.84 13.02
CA ARG A 155 16.41 3.35 12.68
C ARG A 155 16.01 4.41 13.69
N GLY A 156 16.06 5.68 13.30
CA GLY A 156 15.49 6.74 14.12
C GLY A 156 13.97 6.55 14.27
N THR A 157 13.41 7.04 15.38
CA THR A 157 11.95 7.15 15.50
C THR A 157 11.49 8.20 14.50
N ALA A 158 10.57 7.83 13.61
CA ALA A 158 10.00 8.79 12.66
C ALA A 158 9.17 9.82 13.42
N THR A 159 9.25 11.09 13.03
CA THR A 159 8.34 12.11 13.52
C THR A 159 6.91 11.71 13.15
N LEU A 160 5.99 11.77 14.11
CA LEU A 160 4.56 11.59 13.84
C LEU A 160 3.91 12.97 13.76
N PHE A 161 3.28 13.26 12.61
CA PHE A 161 2.42 14.42 12.48
C PHE A 161 0.96 14.00 12.63
N ALA A 162 0.17 14.91 13.18
CA ALA A 162 -1.28 14.88 13.06
C ALA A 162 -1.73 15.95 12.06
N ALA A 163 -2.66 15.56 11.18
CA ALA A 163 -3.35 16.52 10.33
C ALA A 163 -4.33 17.34 11.17
N VAL A 164 -4.28 18.65 11.01
CA VAL A 164 -5.14 19.59 11.70
C VAL A 164 -5.74 20.62 10.74
N ALA A 165 -6.81 21.27 11.16
CA ALA A 165 -7.53 22.28 10.40
C ALA A 165 -7.54 23.61 11.15
N PRO A 166 -7.04 24.70 10.53
CA PRO A 166 -7.11 26.01 11.15
C PRO A 166 -8.55 26.53 11.14
N ARG A 167 -8.89 27.36 12.13
CA ARG A 167 -10.24 27.92 12.31
C ARG A 167 -10.74 28.66 11.08
N VAL A 168 -9.86 29.41 10.40
CA VAL A 168 -10.19 30.15 9.17
C VAL A 168 -10.77 29.26 8.07
N TRP A 169 -10.29 28.02 7.94
CA TRP A 169 -10.83 27.06 6.97
C TRP A 169 -12.18 26.53 7.41
N ASP A 170 -12.37 26.25 8.69
CA ASP A 170 -13.67 25.82 9.20
C ASP A 170 -14.73 26.92 9.04
N ASP A 171 -14.38 28.18 9.34
CA ASP A 171 -15.27 29.32 9.17
C ASP A 171 -15.58 29.60 7.69
N ALA A 172 -14.62 29.35 6.79
CA ALA A 172 -14.83 29.46 5.34
C ALA A 172 -15.73 28.35 4.78
N MET A 173 -15.64 27.14 5.36
CA MET A 173 -16.53 26.02 5.04
C MET A 173 -17.87 26.09 5.80
N GLY A 174 -18.10 27.15 6.58
CA GLY A 174 -19.30 27.33 7.40
C GLY A 174 -19.48 26.28 8.50
N ARG A 175 -18.41 25.71 9.04
CA ARG A 175 -18.49 24.69 10.10
C ARG A 175 -18.61 25.34 11.47
N ARG A 176 -19.51 24.81 12.30
CA ARG A 176 -19.66 25.20 13.70
C ARG A 176 -18.82 24.27 14.57
N ILE A 177 -17.76 24.81 15.16
CA ILE A 177 -16.82 24.07 16.00
C ILE A 177 -17.06 24.38 17.48
N ARG A 178 -17.13 23.33 18.32
CA ARG A 178 -17.20 23.44 19.78
C ARG A 178 -15.89 22.98 20.40
N GLY A 179 -15.43 23.74 21.37
CA GLY A 179 -14.12 23.55 22.00
C GLY A 179 -13.01 24.24 21.21
N GLU A 180 -11.81 24.07 21.73
CA GLU A 180 -10.59 24.72 21.24
C GLU A 180 -9.48 23.71 21.02
N GLY A 181 -8.55 24.07 20.15
CA GLY A 181 -7.38 23.29 19.82
C GLY A 181 -7.65 21.91 19.22
N TYR A 182 -6.70 20.99 19.41
CA TYR A 182 -6.70 19.69 18.75
C TYR A 182 -7.97 18.86 18.96
N THR A 183 -8.54 18.93 20.17
CA THR A 183 -9.73 18.14 20.55
C THR A 183 -11.06 18.77 20.14
N ALA A 184 -11.02 19.97 19.54
CA ALA A 184 -12.22 20.67 19.08
C ALA A 184 -13.02 19.82 18.08
N ARG A 185 -14.34 19.82 18.24
CA ARG A 185 -15.24 18.97 17.46
C ARG A 185 -16.17 19.82 16.61
N GLN A 186 -16.41 19.36 15.38
CA GLN A 186 -17.47 19.90 14.55
C GLN A 186 -18.83 19.46 15.12
N VAL A 187 -19.67 20.42 15.48
CA VAL A 187 -21.02 20.18 16.04
C VAL A 187 -22.10 20.42 15.00
N GLY A 188 -21.83 21.27 14.00
CA GLY A 188 -22.79 21.54 12.94
C GLY A 188 -22.17 22.27 11.77
N VAL A 189 -23.03 22.69 10.85
CA VAL A 189 -22.69 23.50 9.67
C VAL A 189 -23.73 24.62 9.59
N THR A 190 -23.29 25.83 9.23
CA THR A 190 -24.15 26.97 8.91
C THR A 190 -24.92 26.72 7.61
N ASP A 191 -25.94 27.51 7.33
CA ASP A 191 -26.72 27.32 6.10
C ASP A 191 -25.88 27.62 4.85
N ALA A 192 -25.05 28.66 4.88
CA ALA A 192 -24.05 28.92 3.83
C ALA A 192 -23.06 27.75 3.65
N GLY A 193 -22.57 27.15 4.74
CA GLY A 193 -21.71 25.97 4.66
C GLY A 193 -22.42 24.75 4.11
N ARG A 194 -23.72 24.61 4.38
CA ARG A 194 -24.56 23.54 3.82
C ARG A 194 -24.72 23.70 2.31
N GLU A 195 -24.97 24.91 1.83
CA GLU A 195 -25.04 25.23 0.40
C GLU A 195 -23.72 24.90 -0.30
N LEU A 196 -22.58 25.30 0.28
CA LEU A 196 -21.26 24.96 -0.24
C LEU A 196 -21.02 23.44 -0.28
N ALA A 197 -21.44 22.72 0.75
CA ALA A 197 -21.32 21.27 0.80
C ALA A 197 -22.18 20.57 -0.28
N VAL A 198 -23.39 21.08 -0.53
CA VAL A 198 -24.28 20.58 -1.59
C VAL A 198 -23.69 20.87 -2.96
N ALA A 199 -23.20 22.09 -3.21
CA ALA A 199 -22.54 22.45 -4.46
C ALA A 199 -21.32 21.55 -4.73
N ALA A 200 -20.44 21.38 -3.73
CA ALA A 200 -19.27 20.52 -3.84
C ALA A 200 -19.63 19.04 -4.04
N ALA A 201 -20.73 18.55 -3.46
CA ALA A 201 -21.22 17.20 -3.70
C ALA A 201 -21.75 17.04 -5.14
N GLY A 202 -22.48 18.04 -5.65
CA GLY A 202 -22.95 18.09 -7.03
C GLY A 202 -21.79 18.07 -8.03
N GLU A 203 -20.76 18.88 -7.82
CA GLU A 203 -19.55 18.89 -8.66
C GLU A 203 -18.84 17.52 -8.66
N ARG A 204 -18.72 16.87 -7.50
CA ARG A 204 -18.12 15.52 -7.41
C ARG A 204 -18.95 14.48 -8.17
N GLN A 205 -20.28 14.56 -8.10
CA GLN A 205 -21.16 13.68 -8.84
C GLN A 205 -21.02 13.90 -10.35
N GLN A 206 -21.00 15.15 -10.79
CA GLN A 206 -20.77 15.49 -12.20
C GLN A 206 -19.39 15.02 -12.68
N ALA A 207 -18.34 15.20 -11.89
CA ALA A 207 -17.00 14.72 -12.22
C ALA A 207 -16.96 13.19 -12.36
N ARG A 208 -17.70 12.46 -11.51
CA ARG A 208 -17.84 11.00 -11.63
C ARG A 208 -18.56 10.61 -12.91
N LEU A 209 -19.67 11.27 -13.25
CA LEU A 209 -20.40 11.02 -14.49
C LEU A 209 -19.54 11.30 -15.72
N ARG A 210 -18.80 12.42 -15.72
CA ARG A 210 -17.85 12.74 -16.81
C ARG A 210 -16.77 11.69 -16.94
N LYS A 211 -16.22 11.18 -15.83
CA LYS A 211 -15.23 10.10 -15.87
C LYS A 211 -15.82 8.81 -16.44
N GLN A 212 -17.05 8.46 -16.07
CA GLN A 212 -17.76 7.29 -16.62
C GLN A 212 -18.08 7.43 -18.11
N GLN A 213 -18.33 8.66 -18.59
CA GLN A 213 -18.58 8.93 -20.01
C GLN A 213 -17.29 9.03 -20.83
N ALA A 214 -16.20 9.51 -20.23
CA ALA A 214 -14.92 9.72 -20.91
C ALA A 214 -14.07 8.45 -21.03
N GLU A 215 -14.29 7.44 -20.19
CA GLU A 215 -13.77 6.10 -20.44
C GLU A 215 -14.66 5.47 -21.54
N PRO A 216 -14.16 5.32 -22.78
CA PRO A 216 -14.91 4.62 -23.81
C PRO A 216 -15.20 3.24 -23.23
N VAL A 217 -16.47 2.87 -23.15
CA VAL A 217 -16.83 1.50 -22.78
C VAL A 217 -16.24 0.61 -23.86
N GLU A 218 -15.07 0.03 -23.58
CA GLU A 218 -14.44 -0.97 -24.43
C GLU A 218 -15.36 -2.20 -24.45
N ASN A 219 -16.35 -2.18 -25.34
CA ASN A 219 -17.20 -3.31 -25.70
C ASN A 219 -16.40 -4.40 -26.46
N SER A 220 -15.06 -4.40 -26.37
CA SER A 220 -14.15 -5.30 -27.09
C SER A 220 -14.01 -6.67 -26.43
N ARG A 221 -14.60 -6.88 -25.24
CA ARG A 221 -14.77 -8.22 -24.68
C ARG A 221 -16.13 -8.74 -25.11
N SER A 222 -16.09 -9.60 -26.12
CA SER A 222 -17.15 -10.51 -26.54
C SER A 222 -17.87 -11.13 -25.34
N CYS A 223 -18.89 -10.44 -24.84
CA CYS A 223 -19.99 -11.12 -24.19
C CYS A 223 -20.69 -11.87 -25.32
N THR A 224 -20.54 -13.19 -25.33
CA THR A 224 -21.44 -14.08 -26.06
C THR A 224 -22.87 -13.58 -25.81
N PRO A 225 -23.67 -13.31 -26.86
CA PRO A 225 -25.04 -12.87 -26.68
C PRO A 225 -25.81 -14.03 -26.04
N SER A 226 -25.89 -14.05 -24.71
CA SER A 226 -26.88 -14.87 -24.05
C SER A 226 -28.22 -14.26 -24.40
N PHE A 227 -28.92 -14.95 -25.31
CA PHE A 227 -30.34 -14.80 -25.56
C PHE A 227 -31.06 -14.91 -24.20
N VAL A 228 -31.25 -13.79 -23.52
CA VAL A 228 -32.30 -13.67 -22.52
C VAL A 228 -33.53 -13.29 -23.30
N VAL A 229 -34.40 -14.28 -23.51
CA VAL A 229 -35.75 -14.08 -24.04
C VAL A 229 -36.41 -12.99 -23.19
N PRO A 230 -36.85 -11.86 -23.80
CA PRO A 230 -37.63 -10.87 -23.09
C PRO A 230 -38.86 -11.57 -22.50
N GLN A 231 -39.00 -11.56 -21.17
CA GLN A 231 -40.27 -11.93 -20.57
C GLN A 231 -41.26 -10.83 -20.92
N ASP A 232 -42.21 -11.17 -21.79
CA ASP A 232 -43.36 -10.35 -22.08
C ASP A 232 -44.18 -10.10 -20.79
N GLY A 233 -44.50 -8.83 -20.57
CA GLY A 233 -45.71 -8.44 -19.86
C GLY A 233 -45.70 -8.53 -18.33
N SER A 234 -45.14 -7.50 -17.68
CA SER A 234 -45.92 -6.89 -16.59
C SER A 234 -45.96 -5.38 -16.81
N HIS A 235 -47.11 -4.91 -17.29
CA HIS A 235 -47.45 -3.50 -17.33
C HIS A 235 -47.49 -2.99 -15.90
N LEU A 236 -46.38 -2.42 -15.41
CA LEU A 236 -46.43 -1.56 -14.23
C LEU A 236 -47.09 -0.26 -14.65
N LYS A 237 -48.39 -0.20 -14.39
CA LYS A 237 -49.23 0.99 -14.47
C LYS A 237 -48.67 2.02 -13.49
N VAL A 238 -47.88 2.96 -13.99
CA VAL A 238 -47.45 4.13 -13.20
C VAL A 238 -48.64 5.10 -13.16
N GLU A 239 -49.51 4.91 -12.17
CA GLU A 239 -50.48 5.93 -11.80
C GLU A 239 -49.76 7.04 -11.04
N GLY A 240 -50.00 8.27 -11.48
CA GLY A 240 -49.24 9.44 -11.14
C GLY A 240 -49.42 9.97 -9.71
N GLY A 241 -48.53 10.91 -9.40
CA GLY A 241 -48.84 12.06 -8.55
C GLY A 241 -48.84 11.86 -7.05
N SER A 242 -47.71 12.20 -6.41
CA SER A 242 -47.76 12.94 -5.13
C SER A 242 -46.41 13.63 -4.87
N ASN A 243 -46.33 14.92 -5.20
CA ASN A 243 -45.18 15.79 -4.95
C ASN A 243 -45.22 16.51 -3.59
N TYR A 244 -45.98 16.01 -2.61
CA TYR A 244 -46.06 16.60 -1.27
C TYR A 244 -46.17 15.54 -0.18
N THR A 245 -45.05 14.99 0.28
CA THR A 245 -45.00 14.35 1.60
C THR A 245 -44.43 15.31 2.62
N SER A 246 -45.28 15.72 3.56
CA SER A 246 -44.91 16.48 4.75
C SER A 246 -43.91 15.69 5.60
N ARG A 247 -43.00 16.44 6.23
CA ARG A 247 -41.85 15.97 6.98
C ARG A 247 -42.28 15.32 8.30
N ARG A 248 -42.83 14.10 8.25
CA ARG A 248 -43.02 13.27 9.44
C ARG A 248 -41.65 12.74 9.86
N ARG A 249 -41.26 12.99 11.12
CA ARG A 249 -40.03 12.48 11.75
C ARG A 249 -39.76 11.05 11.26
N ALA A 250 -38.54 10.80 10.83
CA ALA A 250 -38.03 9.45 10.62
C ALA A 250 -38.05 8.68 11.94
N THR A 251 -39.22 8.16 12.31
CA THR A 251 -39.32 6.93 13.08
C THR A 251 -38.61 5.90 12.23
N ARG A 252 -37.45 5.51 12.76
CA ARG A 252 -36.61 4.40 12.32
C ARG A 252 -37.50 3.29 11.80
N THR A 253 -37.66 3.22 10.48
CA THR A 253 -38.23 2.04 9.83
C THR A 253 -37.26 0.93 10.17
N ASP A 254 -37.71 -0.02 10.99
CA ASP A 254 -37.08 -1.33 11.10
C ASP A 254 -36.91 -1.83 9.68
N SER A 255 -35.66 -1.76 9.22
CA SER A 255 -35.28 -2.30 7.93
C SER A 255 -35.70 -3.76 7.94
N ALA A 256 -36.66 -4.07 7.07
CA ALA A 256 -37.19 -5.38 6.83
C ALA A 256 -36.06 -6.43 6.85
N ASP A 257 -36.34 -7.49 7.60
CA ASP A 257 -35.56 -8.71 7.72
C ASP A 257 -34.72 -8.99 6.48
N THR A 258 -33.40 -8.94 6.68
CA THR A 258 -32.47 -9.70 5.85
C THR A 258 -32.66 -11.17 6.24
N THR A 259 -33.78 -11.71 5.76
CA THR A 259 -34.12 -13.13 5.58
C THR A 259 -33.11 -14.12 6.15
N GLY A 260 -33.43 -14.64 7.34
CA GLY A 260 -33.01 -15.98 7.78
C GLY A 260 -31.61 -16.17 8.34
N GLN A 261 -30.84 -15.11 8.63
CA GLN A 261 -29.60 -15.31 9.40
C GLN A 261 -29.91 -15.47 10.89
N GLU A 262 -29.86 -16.71 11.37
CA GLU A 262 -29.93 -17.04 12.80
C GLU A 262 -29.01 -16.12 13.60
N ARG A 263 -29.59 -15.49 14.63
CA ARG A 263 -28.84 -14.66 15.57
C ARG A 263 -27.90 -15.56 16.36
N VAL A 264 -26.63 -15.54 15.97
CA VAL A 264 -25.62 -16.33 16.66
C VAL A 264 -25.19 -15.67 17.96
N SER A 265 -25.20 -16.46 19.02
CA SER A 265 -24.76 -16.06 20.36
C SER A 265 -23.29 -15.64 20.36
N ALA A 266 -22.93 -14.74 21.28
CA ALA A 266 -21.53 -14.36 21.50
C ALA A 266 -20.64 -15.55 21.87
N THR A 267 -21.18 -16.52 22.61
CA THR A 267 -20.46 -17.75 23.02
C THR A 267 -20.15 -18.65 21.84
N GLU A 268 -21.11 -18.81 20.93
CA GLU A 268 -20.95 -19.59 19.71
C GLU A 268 -19.98 -18.91 18.73
N CYS A 269 -20.03 -17.59 18.64
CA CYS A 269 -19.04 -16.80 17.88
C CYS A 269 -17.62 -17.01 18.43
N ALA A 270 -17.44 -16.96 19.76
CA ALA A 270 -16.15 -17.21 20.41
C ALA A 270 -15.65 -18.65 20.16
N ARG A 271 -16.54 -19.64 20.26
CA ARG A 271 -16.23 -21.04 19.93
C ARG A 271 -15.77 -21.18 18.48
N GLY A 272 -16.47 -20.58 17.53
CA GLY A 272 -16.10 -20.61 16.12
C GLY A 272 -14.74 -19.96 15.85
N ILE A 273 -14.40 -18.87 16.54
CA ILE A 273 -13.08 -18.24 16.45
C ILE A 273 -11.99 -19.18 16.98
N ALA A 274 -12.20 -19.82 18.14
CA ALA A 274 -11.24 -20.77 18.70
C ALA A 274 -11.02 -21.98 17.76
N THR A 275 -12.10 -22.53 17.18
CA THR A 275 -12.02 -23.58 16.15
C THR A 275 -11.21 -23.13 14.94
N ALA A 276 -11.45 -21.90 14.45
CA ALA A 276 -10.70 -21.35 13.32
C ALA A 276 -9.21 -21.18 13.65
N GLU A 277 -8.85 -20.75 14.85
CA GLU A 277 -7.44 -20.63 15.27
C GLU A 277 -6.73 -21.99 15.32
N GLN A 278 -7.41 -23.05 15.77
CA GLN A 278 -6.85 -24.41 15.71
C GLN A 278 -6.64 -24.85 14.26
N LEU A 279 -7.63 -24.61 13.39
CA LEU A 279 -7.52 -24.92 11.96
C LEU A 279 -6.38 -24.18 11.28
N GLN A 280 -6.07 -22.94 11.68
CA GLN A 280 -4.93 -22.22 11.13
C GLN A 280 -3.60 -22.91 11.42
N ARG A 281 -3.47 -23.53 12.61
CA ARG A 281 -2.25 -24.24 13.01
C ARG A 281 -2.04 -25.54 12.24
N GLU A 282 -3.12 -26.20 11.85
CA GLU A 282 -3.08 -27.52 11.20
C GLU A 282 -3.14 -27.43 9.68
N VAL A 283 -3.88 -26.47 9.12
CA VAL A 283 -4.07 -26.30 7.69
C VAL A 283 -3.20 -25.15 7.19
N TRP A 284 -2.07 -25.50 6.58
CA TRP A 284 -1.00 -24.56 6.23
C TRP A 284 -1.47 -23.34 5.43
N TRP A 285 -2.45 -23.50 4.53
CA TRP A 285 -2.95 -22.44 3.65
C TRP A 285 -3.94 -21.48 4.33
N LEU A 286 -4.43 -21.81 5.54
CA LEU A 286 -5.31 -20.94 6.34
C LEU A 286 -4.55 -19.92 7.21
N ASN A 287 -3.23 -20.09 7.39
CA ASN A 287 -2.40 -19.31 8.31
C ASN A 287 -2.47 -17.77 8.14
N ARG A 288 -2.80 -17.28 6.94
CA ARG A 288 -2.90 -15.83 6.65
C ARG A 288 -4.31 -15.27 6.78
N GLY A 289 -5.30 -16.12 7.03
CA GLY A 289 -6.68 -15.68 7.24
C GLY A 289 -6.85 -14.92 8.56
N CYS A 290 -7.86 -14.07 8.63
CA CYS A 290 -8.34 -13.58 9.92
C CYS A 290 -9.24 -14.66 10.54
N ALA A 291 -8.92 -15.15 11.74
CA ALA A 291 -9.68 -16.18 12.44
C ALA A 291 -11.19 -15.88 12.48
N ARG A 292 -11.59 -14.62 12.71
CA ARG A 292 -13.00 -14.20 12.70
C ARG A 292 -13.69 -14.36 11.33
N ARG A 293 -12.98 -14.04 10.24
CA ARG A 293 -13.50 -14.22 8.87
C ARG A 293 -13.58 -15.69 8.49
N LEU A 294 -12.63 -16.50 8.96
CA LEU A 294 -12.63 -17.96 8.78
C LEU A 294 -13.75 -18.62 9.57
N ALA A 295 -13.93 -18.27 10.84
CA ALA A 295 -15.04 -18.73 11.68
C ALA A 295 -16.40 -18.45 11.03
N HIS A 296 -16.58 -17.24 10.49
CA HIS A 296 -17.79 -16.90 9.74
C HIS A 296 -17.94 -17.73 8.45
N ALA A 297 -16.86 -17.96 7.71
CA ALA A 297 -16.89 -18.76 6.48
C ALA A 297 -17.21 -20.24 6.75
N LEU A 298 -16.67 -20.79 7.85
CA LEU A 298 -16.84 -22.18 8.28
C LEU A 298 -18.10 -22.41 9.13
N ARG A 299 -18.83 -21.35 9.49
CA ARG A 299 -20.02 -21.43 10.35
C ARG A 299 -20.98 -22.55 9.94
N PRO A 300 -21.31 -22.78 8.66
CA PRO A 300 -22.26 -23.83 8.32
C PRO A 300 -21.79 -25.24 8.69
N LEU A 301 -20.49 -25.49 8.69
CA LEU A 301 -19.93 -26.78 9.12
C LEU A 301 -19.87 -26.88 10.64
N ILE A 302 -19.48 -25.78 11.31
CA ILE A 302 -19.43 -25.71 12.78
C ILE A 302 -20.84 -25.88 13.38
N ALA A 303 -21.84 -25.20 12.81
CA ALA A 303 -23.24 -25.32 13.23
C ALA A 303 -23.80 -26.73 12.99
N ALA A 304 -23.25 -27.45 12.00
CA ALA A 304 -23.59 -28.84 11.75
C ALA A 304 -22.83 -29.84 12.63
N GLY A 305 -22.11 -29.36 13.65
CA GLY A 305 -21.43 -30.20 14.65
C GLY A 305 -20.05 -30.72 14.22
N TRP A 306 -19.45 -30.16 13.17
CA TRP A 306 -18.13 -30.63 12.74
C TRP A 306 -17.04 -30.25 13.76
N ALA A 307 -16.35 -31.27 14.27
CA ALA A 307 -15.15 -31.09 15.09
C ALA A 307 -13.99 -30.50 14.27
N TRP A 308 -13.06 -29.79 14.94
CA TRP A 308 -11.96 -29.11 14.26
C TRP A 308 -11.01 -30.09 13.55
N GLN A 309 -10.87 -31.32 14.05
CA GLN A 309 -10.05 -32.38 13.46
C GLN A 309 -10.63 -32.82 12.11
N SER A 310 -11.93 -33.11 12.07
CA SER A 310 -12.64 -33.51 10.85
C SER A 310 -12.64 -32.38 9.82
N LEU A 311 -12.80 -31.13 10.28
CA LEU A 311 -12.64 -29.95 9.43
C LEU A 311 -11.22 -29.85 8.86
N ALA A 312 -10.19 -30.06 9.67
CA ALA A 312 -8.80 -30.00 9.20
C ALA A 312 -8.52 -31.08 8.15
N ALA A 313 -8.94 -32.32 8.41
CA ALA A 313 -8.79 -33.43 7.48
C ALA A 313 -9.48 -33.13 6.15
N GLU A 314 -10.73 -32.68 6.19
CA GLU A 314 -11.50 -32.31 5.00
C GLU A 314 -10.84 -31.16 4.24
N LEU A 315 -10.46 -30.07 4.93
CA LEU A 315 -9.81 -28.91 4.32
C LEU A 315 -8.43 -29.22 3.71
N LEU A 316 -7.75 -30.27 4.19
CA LEU A 316 -6.49 -30.75 3.62
C LEU A 316 -6.70 -31.56 2.32
N THR A 317 -7.88 -32.14 2.11
CA THR A 317 -8.23 -32.78 0.82
C THR A 317 -8.52 -31.77 -0.27
N TRP A 318 -8.73 -30.50 0.08
CA TRP A 318 -9.03 -29.46 -0.89
C TRP A 318 -7.77 -29.16 -1.69
N GLY A 319 -7.82 -29.43 -3.00
CA GLY A 319 -6.72 -29.18 -3.93
C GLY A 319 -6.46 -27.68 -4.15
N VAL A 320 -5.87 -27.01 -3.16
CA VAL A 320 -5.58 -25.58 -3.21
C VAL A 320 -4.32 -25.35 -4.08
N PRO A 321 -4.40 -24.55 -5.16
CA PRO A 321 -3.32 -24.40 -6.13
C PRO A 321 -2.14 -23.51 -5.65
N GLY A 322 -1.93 -23.40 -4.33
CA GLY A 322 -0.84 -22.64 -3.72
C GLY A 322 -1.31 -21.59 -2.70
N TYR A 323 -0.60 -20.47 -2.64
CA TYR A 323 -0.84 -19.44 -1.63
C TYR A 323 -2.08 -18.60 -1.94
N LEU A 324 -3.08 -18.64 -1.04
CA LEU A 324 -4.29 -17.85 -1.15
C LEU A 324 -4.14 -16.46 -0.52
N ARG A 325 -4.58 -15.42 -1.25
CA ARG A 325 -4.62 -14.04 -0.74
C ARG A 325 -5.74 -13.84 0.29
N ASP A 326 -6.88 -14.51 0.11
CA ASP A 326 -8.01 -14.49 1.04
C ASP A 326 -8.56 -15.91 1.25
N PRO A 327 -8.02 -16.65 2.23
CA PRO A 327 -8.46 -18.01 2.52
C PRO A 327 -9.95 -18.10 2.90
N ALA A 328 -10.51 -17.08 3.55
CA ALA A 328 -11.92 -17.08 3.96
C ALA A 328 -12.86 -16.91 2.76
N ALA A 329 -12.47 -16.12 1.76
CA ALA A 329 -13.22 -16.01 0.51
C ALA A 329 -13.20 -17.33 -0.28
N TYR A 330 -12.04 -17.99 -0.35
CA TYR A 330 -11.91 -19.30 -0.98
C TYR A 330 -12.81 -20.34 -0.29
N VAL A 331 -12.78 -20.42 1.05
CA VAL A 331 -13.66 -21.34 1.79
C VAL A 331 -15.13 -21.10 1.50
N ARG A 332 -15.60 -19.85 1.48
CA ARG A 332 -17.00 -19.55 1.13
C ARG A 332 -17.34 -19.98 -0.29
N HIS A 333 -16.46 -19.73 -1.24
CA HIS A 333 -16.65 -20.10 -2.64
C HIS A 333 -16.70 -21.62 -2.80
N GLU A 334 -15.79 -22.34 -2.15
CA GLU A 334 -15.71 -23.79 -2.22
C GLU A 334 -16.92 -24.46 -1.58
N LEU A 335 -17.38 -23.96 -0.42
CA LEU A 335 -18.62 -24.44 0.20
C LEU A 335 -19.85 -24.16 -0.67
N ALA A 336 -19.92 -23.01 -1.34
CA ALA A 336 -21.00 -22.70 -2.27
C ALA A 336 -20.97 -23.62 -3.49
N ARG A 337 -19.79 -23.84 -4.08
CA ARG A 337 -19.57 -24.75 -5.21
C ARG A 337 -19.99 -26.17 -4.86
N ARG A 338 -19.52 -26.71 -3.73
CA ARG A 338 -19.84 -28.07 -3.29
C ARG A 338 -21.32 -28.28 -2.97
N ARG A 339 -21.99 -27.25 -2.44
CA ARG A 339 -23.46 -27.25 -2.27
C ARG A 339 -24.19 -27.34 -3.60
N GLN A 340 -23.75 -26.59 -4.61
CA GLN A 340 -24.36 -26.60 -5.95
C GLN A 340 -24.20 -27.94 -6.67
N HIS A 341 -23.08 -28.63 -6.48
CA HIS A 341 -22.82 -29.90 -7.16
C HIS A 341 -23.39 -31.13 -6.43
N HIS A 342 -24.12 -30.97 -5.31
CA HIS A 342 -24.63 -32.08 -4.47
C HIS A 342 -23.57 -33.12 -4.03
N VAL A 343 -22.28 -32.82 -4.19
CA VAL A 343 -21.16 -33.67 -3.76
C VAL A 343 -21.00 -33.67 -2.24
N TRP A 344 -21.82 -32.88 -1.53
CA TRP A 344 -21.86 -32.85 -0.08
C TRP A 344 -23.14 -33.54 0.43
N PRO A 345 -23.15 -34.89 0.54
CA PRO A 345 -24.32 -35.60 1.05
C PRO A 345 -24.42 -35.32 2.55
N HIS A 346 -25.39 -34.48 2.91
CA HIS A 346 -25.83 -34.17 4.28
C HIS A 346 -24.72 -33.70 5.23
N LEU A 347 -24.87 -32.48 5.76
CA LEU A 347 -23.96 -31.88 6.74
C LEU A 347 -23.86 -32.65 8.08
N ALA A 348 -24.37 -33.88 8.18
CA ALA A 348 -24.15 -34.72 9.34
C ALA A 348 -22.65 -34.81 9.58
N ALA A 349 -22.20 -34.35 10.76
CA ALA A 349 -20.83 -34.54 11.18
C ALA A 349 -20.48 -36.03 11.00
N PRO A 350 -19.34 -36.38 10.38
CA PRO A 350 -18.90 -37.76 10.38
C PRO A 350 -18.94 -38.25 11.83
N VAL A 351 -19.52 -39.43 12.07
CA VAL A 351 -19.50 -40.06 13.40
C VAL A 351 -18.04 -40.36 13.68
N VAL A 352 -17.36 -39.41 14.29
CA VAL A 352 -16.03 -39.63 14.85
C VAL A 352 -16.29 -40.57 16.01
N CYS A 353 -15.85 -41.82 15.91
CA CYS A 353 -15.79 -42.72 17.06
C CYS A 353 -15.17 -41.93 18.21
N ASP A 354 -15.82 -41.95 19.38
CA ASP A 354 -15.59 -41.07 20.51
C ASP A 354 -14.14 -41.17 21.04
N ASP A 355 -13.21 -40.54 20.33
CA ASP A 355 -11.79 -40.38 20.67
C ASP A 355 -11.67 -39.24 21.70
N GLN A 356 -12.41 -39.30 22.81
CA GLN A 356 -12.23 -38.39 23.96
C GLN A 356 -10.79 -38.41 24.51
N VAL A 357 -10.00 -39.41 24.10
CA VAL A 357 -8.58 -39.56 24.44
C VAL A 357 -7.72 -38.42 23.84
N ASP A 358 -8.16 -37.74 22.78
CA ASP A 358 -7.35 -36.71 22.10
C ASP A 358 -7.62 -35.26 22.54
N GLU A 359 -8.53 -35.00 23.48
CA GLU A 359 -8.79 -33.64 23.99
C GLU A 359 -7.54 -32.99 24.62
N ARG A 360 -6.63 -33.81 25.16
CA ARG A 360 -5.37 -33.33 25.77
C ARG A 360 -4.28 -33.00 24.75
N GLY A 361 -4.53 -33.26 23.45
CA GLY A 361 -3.56 -33.02 22.38
C GLY A 361 -2.35 -33.97 22.43
N GLU A 362 -2.47 -35.12 23.08
CA GLU A 362 -1.39 -36.08 23.28
C GLU A 362 -0.88 -36.64 21.94
N ARG A 363 -1.76 -36.96 20.99
CA ARG A 363 -1.37 -37.41 19.65
C ARG A 363 -0.66 -36.34 18.83
N ARG A 364 -1.01 -35.06 19.03
CA ARG A 364 -0.30 -33.92 18.41
C ARG A 364 1.09 -33.76 19.02
N GLN A 365 1.22 -33.88 20.34
CA GLN A 365 2.51 -33.84 21.01
C GLN A 365 3.38 -35.01 20.59
N GLU A 366 2.81 -36.20 20.45
CA GLU A 366 3.50 -37.39 19.96
C GLU A 366 3.92 -37.24 18.49
N MET A 367 3.08 -36.68 17.63
CA MET A 367 3.44 -36.35 16.25
C MET A 367 4.62 -35.36 16.20
N LEU A 368 4.58 -34.29 17.01
CA LEU A 368 5.67 -33.32 17.11
C LEU A 368 6.95 -33.95 17.67
N ARG A 369 6.85 -34.87 18.63
CA ARG A 369 7.99 -35.66 19.15
C ARG A 369 8.60 -36.54 18.06
N ARG A 370 7.78 -37.30 17.33
CA ARG A 370 8.24 -38.14 16.21
C ARG A 370 8.90 -37.32 15.12
N ARG A 371 8.32 -36.17 14.78
CA ARG A 371 8.88 -35.23 13.79
C ARG A 371 10.20 -34.63 14.27
N GLY A 372 10.27 -34.25 15.55
CA GLY A 372 11.50 -33.81 16.20
C GLY A 372 12.58 -34.88 16.17
N ALA A 373 12.25 -36.12 16.53
CA ALA A 373 13.17 -37.25 16.49
C ALA A 373 13.67 -37.57 15.07
N ALA A 374 12.79 -37.53 14.07
CA ALA A 374 13.13 -37.79 12.68
C ALA A 374 14.04 -36.70 12.08
N HIS A 375 13.82 -35.43 12.41
CA HIS A 375 14.58 -34.31 11.83
C HIS A 375 15.77 -33.84 12.68
N SER A 376 15.84 -34.21 13.98
CA SER A 376 16.94 -33.82 14.86
C SER A 376 18.31 -34.23 14.32
N PRO A 377 18.53 -35.45 13.78
CA PRO A 377 19.83 -35.83 13.23
C PRO A 377 20.22 -35.04 11.98
N ALA A 378 19.25 -34.66 11.15
CA ALA A 378 19.52 -33.80 9.99
C ALA A 378 19.88 -32.38 10.43
N TRP A 379 19.20 -31.86 11.46
CA TRP A 379 19.45 -30.53 11.99
C TRP A 379 20.76 -30.43 12.77
N GLN A 380 21.11 -31.46 13.53
CA GLN A 380 22.42 -31.59 14.18
C GLN A 380 23.54 -31.64 13.15
N ARG A 381 23.42 -32.46 12.10
CA ARG A 381 24.40 -32.47 10.99
C ARG A 381 24.54 -31.12 10.32
N TYR A 382 23.44 -30.41 10.05
CA TYR A 382 23.48 -29.06 9.53
C TYR A 382 24.20 -28.09 10.49
N ALA A 383 23.87 -28.15 11.79
CA ALA A 383 24.41 -27.27 12.81
C ALA A 383 25.91 -27.49 13.06
N GLU A 384 26.37 -28.74 13.00
CA GLU A 384 27.76 -29.13 13.27
C GLU A 384 28.65 -29.02 12.03
N GLN A 385 28.18 -29.49 10.87
CA GLN A 385 29.02 -29.62 9.68
C GLN A 385 28.89 -28.42 8.74
N LEU A 386 27.65 -28.05 8.42
CA LEU A 386 27.38 -27.05 7.38
C LEU A 386 27.42 -25.62 7.93
N ARG A 387 26.90 -25.39 9.13
CA ARG A 387 26.77 -24.05 9.71
C ARG A 387 28.11 -23.35 9.96
N PRO A 388 29.17 -23.99 10.45
CA PRO A 388 30.47 -23.34 10.62
C PRO A 388 31.11 -22.97 9.28
N GLU A 389 31.07 -23.88 8.30
CA GLU A 389 31.62 -23.67 6.96
C GLU A 389 30.89 -22.54 6.22
N LEU A 390 29.55 -22.53 6.29
CA LEU A 390 28.74 -21.49 5.66
C LEU A 390 28.98 -20.12 6.32
N ARG A 391 29.20 -20.10 7.65
CA ARG A 391 29.63 -18.88 8.37
C ARG A 391 31.02 -18.43 7.93
N ARG A 392 31.97 -19.35 7.77
CA ARG A 392 33.33 -19.07 7.30
C ARG A 392 33.31 -18.46 5.90
N ARG A 393 32.65 -19.11 4.94
CA ARG A 393 32.51 -18.61 3.55
C ARG A 393 31.80 -17.26 3.48
N LEU A 394 30.77 -17.03 4.29
CA LEU A 394 30.10 -15.72 4.37
C LEU A 394 30.99 -14.64 5.01
N ALA A 395 31.91 -15.01 5.91
CA ALA A 395 32.88 -14.09 6.47
C ALA A 395 33.98 -13.75 5.45
N GLU A 396 34.51 -14.75 4.75
CA GLU A 396 35.47 -14.60 3.64
C GLU A 396 34.90 -13.70 2.54
N GLY A 397 33.67 -13.95 2.09
CA GLY A 397 33.01 -13.11 1.10
C GLY A 397 32.79 -11.65 1.55
N ARG A 398 32.58 -11.42 2.86
CA ARG A 398 32.52 -10.07 3.43
C ARG A 398 33.89 -9.39 3.42
N GLN A 399 34.94 -10.11 3.82
CA GLN A 399 36.31 -9.62 3.84
C GLN A 399 36.82 -9.32 2.43
N ALA A 400 36.57 -10.19 1.45
CA ALA A 400 36.93 -9.98 0.05
C ALA A 400 36.26 -8.71 -0.53
N ARG A 401 34.97 -8.50 -0.27
CA ARG A 401 34.28 -7.27 -0.69
C ARG A 401 34.82 -6.02 0.00
N GLN A 402 35.26 -6.13 1.25
CA GLN A 402 35.85 -5.02 1.99
C GLN A 402 37.25 -4.69 1.47
N ALA A 403 38.08 -5.70 1.21
CA ALA A 403 39.39 -5.55 0.59
C ALA A 403 39.27 -4.93 -0.81
N HIS A 404 38.32 -5.39 -1.63
CA HIS A 404 38.01 -4.81 -2.93
C HIS A 404 37.61 -3.33 -2.83
N ARG A 405 36.80 -2.95 -1.83
CA ARG A 405 36.45 -1.53 -1.58
C ARG A 405 37.64 -0.67 -1.18
N LEU A 406 38.59 -1.23 -0.43
CA LEU A 406 39.78 -0.51 0.03
C LEU A 406 40.83 -0.39 -1.08
N GLN A 407 40.97 -1.42 -1.92
CA GLN A 407 41.79 -1.40 -3.12
C GLN A 407 41.20 -0.49 -4.21
N SER A 408 39.86 -0.38 -4.29
CA SER A 408 39.19 0.62 -5.12
C SER A 408 39.22 2.04 -4.52
N SER A 409 40.18 2.37 -3.64
CA SER A 409 40.34 3.74 -3.11
C SER A 409 40.83 4.77 -4.14
N ALA A 410 41.17 4.32 -5.35
CA ALA A 410 41.26 5.17 -6.54
C ALA A 410 39.89 5.50 -7.17
N TYR A 411 38.80 4.89 -6.68
CA TYR A 411 37.45 5.36 -6.97
C TYR A 411 37.22 6.63 -6.14
N ARG A 412 37.75 7.75 -6.65
CA ARG A 412 37.12 9.05 -6.43
C ARG A 412 35.63 8.79 -6.69
N PRO A 413 34.73 9.05 -5.73
CA PRO A 413 33.35 9.18 -6.12
C PRO A 413 33.39 10.27 -7.18
N MET A 414 33.19 9.92 -8.45
CA MET A 414 32.83 10.89 -9.45
C MET A 414 31.59 11.52 -8.86
N TRP A 415 31.78 12.68 -8.24
CA TRP A 415 30.72 13.61 -7.97
C TRP A 415 29.96 13.62 -9.28
N ARG A 416 28.74 13.07 -9.27
CA ARG A 416 27.86 13.16 -10.43
C ARG A 416 27.93 14.62 -10.84
N GLU A 417 28.52 14.87 -12.00
CA GLU A 417 28.38 16.18 -12.60
C GLU A 417 26.87 16.51 -12.57
N PRO A 418 26.49 17.77 -12.36
CA PRO A 418 25.09 18.17 -12.45
C PRO A 418 24.47 17.49 -13.67
N GLU A 419 23.28 16.90 -13.52
CA GLU A 419 22.66 16.07 -14.56
C GLU A 419 22.58 16.80 -15.91
N GLU A 420 22.56 18.13 -15.89
CA GLU A 420 22.68 19.05 -17.02
C GLU A 420 24.03 18.97 -17.75
N HIS A 421 25.16 18.84 -17.05
CA HIS A 421 26.51 18.65 -17.63
C HIS A 421 26.71 17.23 -18.16
N PHE A 422 26.12 16.23 -17.50
CA PHE A 422 26.11 14.85 -18.02
C PHE A 422 25.28 14.78 -19.32
N LEU A 423 24.10 15.39 -19.35
CA LEU A 423 23.27 15.43 -20.55
C LEU A 423 23.88 16.29 -21.67
N ALA A 424 24.60 17.37 -21.33
CA ALA A 424 25.32 18.18 -22.31
C ALA A 424 26.65 17.55 -22.79
N SER A 425 27.20 16.60 -22.06
CA SER A 425 28.42 15.86 -22.46
C SER A 425 28.12 14.57 -23.23
N LEU A 426 26.84 14.17 -23.33
CA LEU A 426 26.43 13.12 -24.26
C LEU A 426 26.56 13.65 -25.70
N PRO A 427 27.42 13.06 -26.54
CA PRO A 427 27.53 13.48 -27.94
C PRO A 427 26.22 13.18 -28.66
N ASP A 428 25.60 14.21 -29.24
CA ASP A 428 24.34 14.16 -30.01
C ASP A 428 24.34 13.15 -31.18
N GLN A 429 25.47 12.52 -31.50
CA GLN A 429 25.66 11.72 -32.71
C GLN A 429 26.22 10.30 -32.50
N ALA A 430 26.57 9.85 -31.29
CA ALA A 430 27.30 8.58 -31.13
C ALA A 430 26.44 7.30 -31.13
N TRP A 431 25.12 7.41 -31.01
CA TRP A 431 24.24 6.24 -30.84
C TRP A 431 23.72 5.64 -32.15
N ALA A 432 24.11 6.20 -33.31
CA ALA A 432 23.68 5.69 -34.61
C ALA A 432 24.13 4.24 -34.91
N LYS A 433 25.07 3.68 -34.12
CA LYS A 433 25.60 2.31 -34.29
C LYS A 433 25.55 1.44 -33.04
N ALA A 434 25.09 1.95 -31.90
CA ALA A 434 24.98 1.19 -30.65
C ALA A 434 23.50 0.94 -30.31
N PRO A 435 23.12 -0.26 -29.79
CA PRO A 435 21.74 -0.54 -29.41
C PRO A 435 21.29 0.44 -28.34
N SER A 436 20.13 1.06 -28.56
CA SER A 436 19.60 2.04 -27.61
C SER A 436 19.35 1.38 -26.25
N PRO A 437 19.35 2.14 -25.13
CA PRO A 437 19.08 1.58 -23.82
C PRO A 437 17.74 0.82 -23.79
N LEU A 438 16.77 1.27 -24.59
CA LEU A 438 15.44 0.70 -24.73
C LEU A 438 15.45 -0.69 -25.40
N GLU A 439 16.33 -0.91 -26.38
CA GLU A 439 16.52 -2.20 -27.04
C GLU A 439 17.21 -3.22 -26.12
N ILE A 440 18.13 -2.76 -25.26
CA ILE A 440 18.77 -3.59 -24.24
C ILE A 440 17.73 -4.02 -23.19
N TYR A 441 16.87 -3.10 -22.74
CA TYR A 441 15.77 -3.44 -21.82
C TYR A 441 14.76 -4.41 -22.47
N ALA A 442 14.45 -4.22 -23.76
CA ALA A 442 13.60 -5.14 -24.51
C ALA A 442 14.24 -6.54 -24.60
N ALA A 443 15.50 -6.66 -25.04
CA ALA A 443 16.21 -7.94 -25.11
C ALA A 443 16.18 -8.69 -23.77
N ARG A 444 16.33 -7.98 -22.65
CA ARG A 444 16.26 -8.53 -21.29
C ARG A 444 14.87 -9.04 -20.91
N ALA A 445 13.81 -8.28 -21.24
CA ALA A 445 12.43 -8.71 -21.01
C ALA A 445 12.09 -10.01 -21.77
N TRP A 446 12.72 -10.20 -22.93
CA TRP A 446 12.52 -11.36 -23.80
C TRP A 446 13.57 -12.48 -23.61
N ARG A 447 14.44 -12.40 -22.60
CA ARG A 447 15.55 -13.35 -22.34
C ARG A 447 16.46 -13.62 -23.55
N ARG A 448 16.64 -12.62 -24.41
CA ARG A 448 17.61 -12.70 -25.51
C ARG A 448 19.00 -12.29 -25.00
N PRO A 449 20.08 -12.90 -25.51
CA PRO A 449 21.43 -12.49 -25.16
C PRO A 449 21.62 -11.01 -25.55
N ALA A 450 22.12 -10.20 -24.60
CA ALA A 450 22.39 -8.79 -24.87
C ALA A 450 23.54 -8.67 -25.86
N VAL A 451 23.36 -7.87 -26.92
CA VAL A 451 24.41 -7.57 -27.89
C VAL A 451 25.43 -6.67 -27.19
N VAL A 452 26.61 -7.19 -26.89
CA VAL A 452 27.72 -6.42 -26.32
C VAL A 452 28.41 -5.70 -27.48
N PRO A 453 28.46 -4.35 -27.49
CA PRO A 453 29.18 -3.63 -28.53
C PRO A 453 30.68 -3.93 -28.44
N ASP A 454 31.32 -4.06 -29.60
CA ASP A 454 32.75 -4.33 -29.72
C ASP A 454 33.55 -3.15 -29.14
N SER A 455 34.52 -3.42 -28.26
CA SER A 455 35.11 -2.42 -27.35
C SER A 455 35.98 -1.35 -28.03
N GLY A 456 36.08 -1.36 -29.36
CA GLY A 456 37.00 -0.51 -30.13
C GLY A 456 36.50 0.90 -30.46
N THR A 457 35.22 1.24 -30.22
CA THR A 457 34.61 2.46 -30.81
C THR A 457 33.88 3.37 -29.82
N LEU A 458 34.08 3.23 -28.50
CA LEU A 458 33.37 4.05 -27.52
C LEU A 458 34.27 5.11 -26.85
N PRO A 459 33.78 6.35 -26.65
CA PRO A 459 34.53 7.42 -25.99
C PRO A 459 34.75 7.11 -24.50
N ALA A 460 35.87 7.62 -23.96
CA ALA A 460 36.40 7.30 -22.63
C ALA A 460 35.44 7.54 -21.42
N GLY A 461 34.32 8.24 -21.60
CA GLY A 461 33.31 8.48 -20.57
C GLY A 461 32.43 7.28 -20.22
N ASP A 462 32.35 6.25 -21.08
CA ASP A 462 31.43 5.11 -20.92
C ASP A 462 32.08 3.82 -20.36
N GLN A 463 33.35 3.88 -19.94
CA GLN A 463 34.06 2.73 -19.35
C GLN A 463 33.38 2.16 -18.11
N GLY A 464 32.83 3.01 -17.23
CA GLY A 464 32.23 2.57 -15.97
C GLY A 464 30.93 1.75 -16.14
N TRP A 465 30.19 1.97 -17.23
CA TRP A 465 28.99 1.19 -17.53
C TRP A 465 29.34 -0.19 -18.11
N LEU A 466 30.37 -0.25 -18.96
CA LEU A 466 30.90 -1.52 -19.48
C LEU A 466 31.55 -2.37 -18.38
N GLU A 467 32.26 -1.75 -17.45
CA GLU A 467 32.80 -2.42 -16.26
C GLU A 467 31.66 -3.02 -15.41
N HIS A 468 30.57 -2.27 -15.19
CA HIS A 468 29.40 -2.80 -14.47
C HIS A 468 28.76 -4.01 -15.16
N LEU A 469 28.66 -4.00 -16.50
CA LEU A 469 28.15 -5.15 -17.25
C LEU A 469 29.10 -6.35 -17.22
N ARG A 470 30.41 -6.12 -17.21
CA ARG A 470 31.42 -7.18 -17.05
C ARG A 470 31.35 -7.80 -15.66
N ASP A 471 31.30 -6.98 -14.61
CA ASP A 471 31.15 -7.43 -13.22
C ASP A 471 29.89 -8.27 -13.03
N GLN A 472 28.78 -7.86 -13.67
CA GLN A 472 27.53 -8.60 -13.63
C GLN A 472 27.66 -9.96 -14.35
N ALA A 473 28.27 -10.01 -15.54
CA ALA A 473 28.48 -11.25 -16.27
C ALA A 473 29.41 -12.22 -15.52
N GLU A 474 30.44 -11.70 -14.83
CA GLU A 474 31.31 -12.50 -13.96
C GLU A 474 30.56 -13.05 -12.74
N ALA A 475 29.70 -12.26 -12.10
CA ALA A 475 28.87 -12.73 -10.99
C ALA A 475 27.90 -13.84 -11.42
N GLU A 476 27.29 -13.73 -12.61
CA GLU A 476 26.41 -14.75 -13.17
C GLU A 476 27.16 -16.05 -13.49
N ARG A 477 28.38 -15.96 -14.05
CA ARG A 477 29.27 -17.12 -14.27
C ARG A 477 29.67 -17.78 -12.95
N ALA A 478 30.07 -17.01 -11.93
CA ALA A 478 30.42 -17.55 -10.61
C ALA A 478 29.24 -18.27 -9.94
N CYS A 479 28.02 -17.74 -10.08
CA CYS A 479 26.81 -18.41 -9.58
C CYS A 479 26.51 -19.72 -10.33
N ALA A 480 26.79 -19.80 -11.63
CA ALA A 480 26.61 -21.02 -12.41
C ALA A 480 27.61 -22.11 -11.98
N VAL A 481 28.89 -21.75 -11.79
CA VAL A 481 29.92 -22.67 -11.28
C VAL A 481 29.53 -23.21 -9.90
N LEU A 482 29.10 -22.35 -8.98
CA LEU A 482 28.68 -22.79 -7.64
C LEU A 482 27.47 -23.75 -7.67
N ARG A 483 26.54 -23.60 -8.63
CA ARG A 483 25.43 -24.56 -8.78
C ARG A 483 25.92 -25.91 -9.30
N ALA A 484 26.81 -25.90 -10.30
CA ALA A 484 27.38 -27.13 -10.84
C ALA A 484 28.21 -27.88 -9.79
N GLU A 485 28.99 -27.17 -8.97
CA GLU A 485 29.71 -27.77 -7.83
C GLU A 485 28.76 -28.39 -6.81
N LEU A 486 27.62 -27.74 -6.54
CA LEU A 486 26.62 -28.25 -5.61
C LEU A 486 25.92 -29.51 -6.15
N GLU A 487 25.60 -29.53 -7.45
CA GLU A 487 25.03 -30.68 -8.14
C GLU A 487 26.01 -31.87 -8.19
N ASN A 488 27.29 -31.62 -8.47
CA ASN A 488 28.34 -32.66 -8.44
C ASN A 488 28.53 -33.23 -7.03
N TRP A 489 28.57 -32.37 -6.01
CA TRP A 489 28.68 -32.80 -4.62
C TRP A 489 27.46 -33.63 -4.17
N GLU A 490 26.26 -33.28 -4.65
CA GLU A 490 25.06 -34.08 -4.41
C GLU A 490 25.09 -35.42 -5.15
N ALA A 491 25.71 -35.48 -6.33
CA ALA A 491 25.87 -36.70 -7.11
C ALA A 491 26.91 -37.67 -6.52
N GLU A 492 28.05 -37.18 -6.01
CA GLU A 492 29.08 -38.01 -5.35
C GLU A 492 28.61 -38.66 -4.04
N ARG A 493 27.52 -38.15 -3.47
CA ARG A 493 26.93 -38.65 -2.22
C ARG A 493 25.76 -39.61 -2.41
N ARG A 494 25.26 -39.77 -3.64
CA ARG A 494 24.27 -40.78 -4.02
C ARG A 494 25.01 -42.01 -4.51
#